data_AF-A0A1F3PTC2-F1
#
_entry.id   AF-A0A1F3PTC2-F1
#
_cell.length_a   1.000
_cell.length_b   1.000
_cell.length_c   1.000
_cell.angle_alpha   90.00
_cell.angle_beta   90.00
_cell.angle_gamma   90.00
#
_symmetry.space_group_name_H-M   'P 1'
#
loop_
_entity.id
_entity.type
_entity.pdbx_description
1 polymer ?
#
loop_
_entity_poly.entity_id
_entity_poly.type
_entity_poly.pdbx_seq_one_letter_code
_entity_poly.pdbx_strand_id
1 'polypeptide(L)'
;MRRRDFLTRVTIAAGSIGLGIGCSRRAYTHSEGLLHEAIPGTEGGKKYVIEPSRQVEVLAETDVLVIGGGPAGTAAAIAASRAGAETYLVERYNHLGGLWTGGLVLPLLSTHAVDKENRRKQVIFGVGGEMAVRLKDLGMSIQEINPVIDPEAGKYVLDEMVREVGVKMLFHALGTGVIMDGNIVKGVFIESKSGRHAILAKVVIDCTGDGDILHMAGENYEMMNYHIGLNHRLGNVDRVDRSMPLPKGLGIGSPTPLKSVNWVNMRGLDDQNGVDIQTLSKLQMDYRKEIWETIWKLRNTPGYEEVFLLDTASHLGVRMSRILDGEYKLTLEDTMTYRSFDDVIGISGAWTTMMYNGQAV
;
A
#
# COMPACT_ATOMS: atom_id res chain seq x y z
N MET A 1 29.42 23.28 -20.71
CA MET A 1 28.05 23.83 -20.83
C MET A 1 27.41 23.69 -19.45
N ARG A 2 27.09 24.79 -18.74
CA ARG A 2 26.55 24.70 -17.37
C ARG A 2 25.05 24.44 -17.45
N ARG A 3 24.49 23.64 -16.53
CA ARG A 3 23.06 23.25 -16.45
C ARG A 3 22.02 24.40 -16.46
N ARG A 4 22.44 25.67 -16.49
CA ARG A 4 21.58 26.86 -16.41
C ARG A 4 21.18 27.45 -17.76
N ASP A 5 21.71 26.95 -18.88
CA ASP A 5 21.45 27.55 -20.21
C ASP A 5 20.13 27.06 -20.87
N PHE A 6 19.32 26.24 -20.19
CA PHE A 6 18.14 25.56 -20.77
C PHE A 6 16.83 26.37 -20.74
N LEU A 7 16.78 27.54 -20.10
CA LEU A 7 15.51 28.25 -19.82
C LEU A 7 15.11 29.37 -20.78
N THR A 8 15.70 29.47 -21.97
CA THR A 8 15.49 30.66 -22.83
C THR A 8 14.42 30.58 -23.91
N ARG A 9 13.55 29.55 -23.94
CA ARG A 9 12.42 29.51 -24.89
C ARG A 9 11.18 28.81 -24.31
N VAL A 10 10.34 29.57 -23.63
CA VAL A 10 8.93 29.22 -23.45
C VAL A 10 8.08 30.39 -23.94
N THR A 11 7.45 30.19 -25.09
CA THR A 11 6.42 31.08 -25.61
C THR A 11 5.13 30.81 -24.84
N ILE A 12 4.58 31.83 -24.17
CA ILE A 12 3.30 31.74 -23.47
C ILE A 12 2.19 31.77 -24.52
N ALA A 13 1.46 30.65 -24.68
CA ALA A 13 0.16 30.64 -25.33
C ALA A 13 -0.91 30.42 -24.26
N ALA A 14 -1.55 31.51 -23.83
CA ALA A 14 -2.73 31.46 -22.99
C ALA A 14 -3.95 31.15 -23.87
N GLY A 15 -4.66 30.08 -23.56
CA GLY A 15 -5.92 29.70 -24.20
C GLY A 15 -6.89 29.15 -23.16
N SER A 16 -7.77 30.02 -22.67
CA SER A 16 -8.94 29.64 -21.87
C SER A 16 -10.01 29.05 -22.77
N ILE A 17 -10.43 27.81 -22.51
CA ILE A 17 -11.63 27.21 -23.11
C ILE A 17 -12.55 26.78 -21.98
N GLY A 18 -13.65 27.52 -21.82
CA GLY A 18 -14.81 27.05 -21.07
C GLY A 18 -15.60 26.08 -21.93
N LEU A 19 -15.99 24.94 -21.36
CA LEU A 19 -16.89 23.99 -22.00
C LEU A 19 -18.02 23.63 -21.04
N GLY A 20 -19.23 23.97 -21.50
CA GLY A 20 -20.49 23.71 -20.82
C GLY A 20 -20.78 22.22 -20.66
N ILE A 21 -21.51 21.93 -19.58
CA ILE A 21 -21.92 20.60 -19.18
C ILE A 21 -23.10 20.18 -20.07
N GLY A 22 -22.82 19.34 -21.06
CA GLY A 22 -23.82 18.60 -21.82
C GLY A 22 -23.78 17.13 -21.42
N CYS A 23 -24.75 16.69 -20.61
CA CYS A 23 -24.87 15.32 -20.15
C CYS A 23 -25.55 14.45 -21.23
N SER A 24 -24.86 13.43 -21.74
CA SER A 24 -25.53 12.26 -22.31
C SER A 24 -24.71 10.99 -22.04
N ARG A 25 -25.41 9.97 -21.55
CA ARG A 25 -24.87 8.73 -20.99
C ARG A 25 -24.42 7.76 -22.08
N ARG A 26 -23.33 7.03 -21.83
CA ARG A 26 -23.20 5.60 -22.18
C ARG A 26 -22.69 4.84 -20.96
N ALA A 27 -23.46 3.83 -20.54
CA ALA A 27 -23.02 2.85 -19.59
C ALA A 27 -21.92 2.01 -20.26
N TYR A 28 -20.70 2.05 -19.71
CA TYR A 28 -19.61 1.19 -20.16
C TYR A 28 -19.75 -0.18 -19.51
N THR A 29 -20.63 -1.00 -20.08
CA THR A 29 -20.54 -2.46 -19.98
C THR A 29 -20.13 -2.94 -21.36
N HIS A 30 -18.83 -3.01 -21.62
CA HIS A 30 -18.16 -3.90 -22.59
C HIS A 30 -16.70 -3.46 -22.74
N SER A 31 -15.82 -4.44 -22.72
CA SER A 31 -14.37 -4.44 -22.83
C SER A 31 -13.77 -3.85 -24.13
N GLU A 32 -14.51 -3.04 -24.89
CA GLU A 32 -14.12 -2.61 -26.25
C GLU A 32 -13.81 -1.11 -26.39
N GLY A 33 -13.56 -0.40 -25.28
CA GLY A 33 -13.14 1.01 -25.30
C GLY A 33 -11.85 1.31 -24.53
N LEU A 34 -11.07 0.28 -24.18
CA LEU A 34 -10.13 0.32 -23.06
C LEU A 34 -8.68 -0.03 -23.44
N LEU A 35 -8.26 0.24 -24.68
CA LEU A 35 -6.84 0.23 -25.01
C LEU A 35 -6.26 1.62 -24.73
N HIS A 36 -5.40 1.73 -23.71
CA HIS A 36 -4.47 2.84 -23.65
C HIS A 36 -3.57 2.72 -24.89
N GLU A 37 -3.55 3.73 -25.76
CA GLU A 37 -2.51 3.81 -26.78
C GLU A 37 -1.16 3.75 -26.04
N ALA A 38 -0.32 2.76 -26.38
CA ALA A 38 1.02 2.65 -25.83
C ALA A 38 1.75 3.99 -25.99
N ILE A 39 2.62 4.35 -25.04
CA ILE A 39 3.43 5.56 -25.14
C ILE A 39 4.02 5.64 -26.56
N PRO A 40 3.68 6.68 -27.36
CA PRO A 40 4.08 6.73 -28.76
C PRO A 40 5.60 6.54 -28.91
N GLY A 41 6.00 5.57 -29.74
CA GLY A 41 7.40 5.25 -29.99
C GLY A 41 8.00 4.14 -29.12
N THR A 42 7.24 3.47 -28.26
CA THR A 42 7.69 2.24 -27.54
C THR A 42 7.58 0.96 -28.37
N GLU A 43 6.93 1.02 -29.55
CA GLU A 43 6.73 -0.12 -30.46
C GLU A 43 8.02 -0.58 -31.17
N GLY A 44 9.04 0.29 -31.23
CA GLY A 44 10.30 0.08 -31.98
C GLY A 44 11.47 -0.48 -31.17
N GLY A 45 11.21 -1.21 -30.07
CA GLY A 45 12.24 -1.72 -29.16
C GLY A 45 12.70 -0.70 -28.12
N LYS A 46 13.37 -1.20 -27.07
CA LYS A 46 13.86 -0.36 -25.96
C LYS A 46 15.00 0.54 -26.44
N LYS A 47 14.84 1.85 -26.29
CA LYS A 47 15.92 2.83 -26.42
C LYS A 47 16.56 3.03 -25.06
N TYR A 48 17.89 3.11 -25.03
CA TYR A 48 18.65 3.26 -23.80
C TYR A 48 19.42 4.57 -23.80
N VAL A 49 19.58 5.15 -22.62
CA VAL A 49 20.49 6.27 -22.35
C VAL A 49 21.41 5.89 -21.22
N ILE A 50 22.64 6.44 -21.23
CA ILE A 50 23.61 6.22 -20.16
C ILE A 50 23.46 7.37 -19.15
N GLU A 51 23.23 7.03 -17.88
CA GLU A 51 23.28 8.03 -16.81
C GLU A 51 24.71 8.50 -16.58
N PRO A 52 24.97 9.82 -16.45
CA PRO A 52 26.29 10.33 -16.12
C PRO A 52 26.79 9.80 -14.76
N SER A 53 28.07 9.44 -14.69
CA SER A 53 28.69 9.06 -13.43
C SER A 53 28.74 10.24 -12.46
N ARG A 54 28.59 9.95 -11.16
CA ARG A 54 28.64 10.92 -10.07
C ARG A 54 29.12 10.27 -8.79
N GLN A 55 29.78 11.05 -7.95
CA GLN A 55 29.96 10.70 -6.54
C GLN A 55 28.64 10.95 -5.80
N VAL A 56 28.31 10.07 -4.86
CA VAL A 56 27.09 10.17 -4.04
C VAL A 56 27.52 10.28 -2.58
N GLU A 57 26.97 11.27 -1.89
CA GLU A 57 27.22 11.48 -0.46
C GLU A 57 26.65 10.32 0.36
N VAL A 58 27.46 9.80 1.29
CA VAL A 58 27.00 8.85 2.31
C VAL A 58 26.35 9.66 3.43
N LEU A 59 25.02 9.56 3.54
CA LEU A 59 24.23 10.26 4.55
C LEU A 59 24.40 9.64 5.93
N ALA A 60 24.52 8.31 5.99
CA ALA A 60 24.66 7.56 7.23
C ALA A 60 25.27 6.18 7.00
N GLU A 61 25.84 5.61 8.07
CA GLU A 61 26.18 4.19 8.21
C GLU A 61 25.40 3.65 9.41
N THR A 62 24.83 2.45 9.31
CA THR A 62 23.93 1.90 10.34
C THR A 62 24.09 0.39 10.47
N ASP A 63 23.60 -0.19 11.58
CA ASP A 63 23.54 -1.65 11.70
C ASP A 63 22.44 -2.23 10.81
N VAL A 64 21.22 -1.69 10.94
CA VAL A 64 20.04 -2.14 10.20
C VAL A 64 19.42 -0.98 9.42
N LEU A 65 19.24 -1.18 8.11
CA LEU A 65 18.51 -0.27 7.24
C LEU A 65 17.23 -0.94 6.75
N VAL A 66 16.08 -0.38 7.10
CA VAL A 66 14.78 -0.83 6.62
C VAL A 66 14.30 0.11 5.52
N ILE A 67 13.90 -0.44 4.36
CA ILE A 67 13.31 0.35 3.28
C ILE A 67 11.82 0.01 3.17
N GLY A 68 10.96 1.00 3.41
CA GLY A 68 9.51 0.88 3.41
C GLY A 68 8.93 0.83 4.82
N GLY A 69 8.10 1.80 5.16
CA GLY A 69 7.44 2.00 6.45
C GLY A 69 6.03 1.39 6.53
N GLY A 70 5.77 0.33 5.78
CA GLY A 70 4.56 -0.49 5.93
C GLY A 70 4.51 -1.23 7.28
N PRO A 71 3.50 -2.08 7.51
CA PRO A 71 3.40 -2.85 8.76
C PRO A 71 4.64 -3.73 9.01
N ALA A 72 5.15 -4.40 7.96
CA ALA A 72 6.35 -5.22 8.04
C ALA A 72 7.59 -4.40 8.42
N GLY A 73 7.84 -3.30 7.71
CA GLY A 73 9.03 -2.48 7.95
C GLY A 73 9.00 -1.73 9.27
N THR A 74 7.82 -1.25 9.71
CA THR A 74 7.69 -0.63 11.03
C THR A 74 7.94 -1.66 12.14
N ALA A 75 7.39 -2.86 12.02
CA ALA A 75 7.66 -3.94 12.97
C ALA A 75 9.13 -4.36 12.99
N ALA A 76 9.76 -4.48 11.82
CA ALA A 76 11.18 -4.82 11.69
C ALA A 76 12.09 -3.75 12.33
N ALA A 77 11.83 -2.47 12.05
CA ALA A 77 12.62 -1.36 12.59
C ALA A 77 12.51 -1.27 14.11
N ILE A 78 11.29 -1.39 14.66
CA ILE A 78 11.05 -1.38 16.11
C ILE A 78 11.75 -2.58 16.76
N ALA A 79 11.61 -3.78 16.20
CA ALA A 79 12.25 -4.98 16.73
C ALA A 79 13.79 -4.85 16.72
N ALA A 80 14.38 -4.37 15.61
CA ALA A 80 15.82 -4.16 15.50
C ALA A 80 16.34 -3.14 16.52
N SER A 81 15.65 -1.99 16.68
CA SER A 81 16.03 -0.98 17.67
C SER A 81 15.89 -1.49 19.11
N ARG A 82 14.82 -2.24 19.42
CA ARG A 82 14.65 -2.88 20.74
C ARG A 82 15.72 -3.95 21.03
N ALA A 83 16.27 -4.57 19.99
CA ALA A 83 17.42 -5.47 20.10
C ALA A 83 18.77 -4.73 20.23
N GLY A 84 18.77 -3.40 20.22
CA GLY A 84 19.96 -2.56 20.41
C GLY A 84 20.71 -2.19 19.13
N ALA A 85 20.17 -2.48 17.95
CA ALA A 85 20.79 -2.12 16.68
C ALA A 85 20.54 -0.64 16.34
N GLU A 86 21.56 0.07 15.87
CA GLU A 86 21.35 1.37 15.24
C GLU A 86 20.54 1.17 13.95
N THR A 87 19.35 1.76 13.91
CA THR A 87 18.35 1.46 12.88
C THR A 87 17.89 2.72 12.17
N TYR A 88 18.00 2.73 10.85
CA TYR A 88 17.33 3.69 9.96
C TYR A 88 16.12 3.05 9.28
N LEU A 89 15.02 3.80 9.19
CA LEU A 89 13.83 3.44 8.42
C LEU A 89 13.53 4.53 7.39
N VAL A 90 13.53 4.15 6.11
CA VAL A 90 13.29 5.02 4.96
C VAL A 90 11.90 4.76 4.40
N GLU A 91 11.10 5.81 4.20
CA GLU A 91 9.74 5.73 3.66
C GLU A 91 9.53 6.78 2.56
N ARG A 92 8.97 6.36 1.42
CA ARG A 92 8.71 7.21 0.25
C ARG A 92 7.56 8.18 0.48
N TYR A 93 6.61 7.80 1.32
CA TYR A 93 5.45 8.59 1.69
C TYR A 93 5.73 9.51 2.88
N ASN A 94 4.71 10.27 3.25
CA ASN A 94 4.70 11.19 4.38
C ASN A 94 4.11 10.57 5.66
N HIS A 95 3.96 9.24 5.70
CA HIS A 95 3.31 8.53 6.78
C HIS A 95 3.81 7.08 6.86
N LEU A 96 3.69 6.47 8.05
CA LEU A 96 3.87 5.03 8.27
C LEU A 96 2.57 4.25 8.04
N GLY A 97 2.70 2.93 7.93
CA GLY A 97 1.60 1.97 7.79
C GLY A 97 1.30 1.54 6.36
N GLY A 98 1.92 2.15 5.35
CA GLY A 98 1.77 1.75 3.93
C GLY A 98 0.31 1.60 3.52
N LEU A 99 -0.05 0.43 2.97
CA LEU A 99 -1.43 0.13 2.60
C LEU A 99 -2.43 0.14 3.76
N TRP A 100 -2.00 -0.21 4.97
CA TRP A 100 -2.88 -0.34 6.13
C TRP A 100 -3.51 1.01 6.50
N THR A 101 -2.70 2.08 6.55
CA THR A 101 -3.16 3.44 6.85
C THR A 101 -3.40 4.26 5.58
N GLY A 102 -2.37 4.49 4.76
CA GLY A 102 -2.44 5.35 3.56
C GLY A 102 -3.22 4.75 2.40
N GLY A 103 -3.14 3.43 2.24
CA GLY A 103 -3.99 2.66 1.32
C GLY A 103 -5.42 2.42 1.82
N LEU A 104 -5.73 2.87 3.04
CA LEU A 104 -6.99 2.62 3.74
C LEU A 104 -7.38 1.14 3.76
N VAL A 105 -6.43 0.22 3.96
CA VAL A 105 -6.71 -1.19 4.23
C VAL A 105 -6.87 -1.35 5.75
N LEU A 106 -7.96 -0.81 6.29
CA LEU A 106 -8.10 -0.53 7.72
C LEU A 106 -8.22 -1.76 8.66
N PRO A 107 -8.66 -2.95 8.24
CA PRO A 107 -8.67 -4.11 9.12
C PRO A 107 -7.24 -4.56 9.45
N LEU A 108 -6.92 -4.71 10.74
CA LEU A 108 -5.72 -5.42 11.19
C LEU A 108 -6.01 -6.93 11.12
N LEU A 109 -5.73 -7.55 9.98
CA LEU A 109 -6.13 -8.93 9.72
C LEU A 109 -5.26 -9.95 10.47
N SER A 110 -5.79 -11.18 10.56
CA SER A 110 -5.08 -12.36 11.07
C SER A 110 -4.60 -12.28 12.52
N THR A 111 -5.23 -11.44 13.36
CA THR A 111 -4.90 -11.33 14.80
C THR A 111 -5.07 -12.64 15.57
N HIS A 112 -5.98 -13.49 15.08
CA HIS A 112 -6.32 -14.77 15.66
C HIS A 112 -6.23 -15.88 14.60
N ALA A 113 -5.93 -17.10 15.05
CA ALA A 113 -6.00 -18.33 14.26
C ALA A 113 -6.99 -19.32 14.88
N VAL A 114 -7.38 -20.32 14.11
CA VAL A 114 -8.19 -21.46 14.58
C VAL A 114 -7.26 -22.66 14.73
N ASP A 115 -7.30 -23.30 15.90
CA ASP A 115 -6.51 -24.52 16.15
C ASP A 115 -7.21 -25.80 15.68
N LYS A 116 -6.53 -26.95 15.82
CA LYS A 116 -7.04 -28.26 15.39
C LYS A 116 -8.34 -28.69 16.09
N GLU A 117 -8.63 -28.12 17.26
CA GLU A 117 -9.86 -28.34 18.01
C GLU A 117 -10.95 -27.29 17.69
N ASN A 118 -10.79 -26.53 16.60
CA ASN A 118 -11.68 -25.47 16.15
C ASN A 118 -11.83 -24.31 17.17
N ARG A 119 -10.83 -24.10 18.02
CA ARG A 119 -10.83 -23.00 18.99
C ARG A 119 -10.10 -21.81 18.39
N ARG A 120 -10.70 -20.62 18.53
CA ARG A 120 -10.09 -19.37 18.10
C ARG A 120 -9.12 -18.87 19.18
N LYS A 121 -7.87 -18.59 18.79
CA LYS A 121 -6.79 -18.13 19.67
C LYS A 121 -6.09 -16.93 19.07
N GLN A 122 -5.75 -15.94 19.90
CA GLN A 122 -4.88 -14.85 19.49
C GLN A 122 -3.49 -15.42 19.17
N VAL A 123 -2.94 -15.04 18.01
CA VAL A 123 -1.61 -15.45 17.56
C VAL A 123 -0.69 -14.27 17.26
N ILE A 124 -1.26 -13.07 17.08
CA ILE A 124 -0.48 -11.84 16.88
C ILE A 124 -0.30 -11.13 18.21
N PHE A 125 0.96 -11.05 18.63
CA PHE A 125 1.43 -10.34 19.81
C PHE A 125 2.53 -9.34 19.39
N GLY A 126 3.46 -9.02 20.30
CA GLY A 126 4.60 -8.16 20.01
C GLY A 126 4.18 -6.79 19.50
N VAL A 127 4.89 -6.26 18.50
CA VAL A 127 4.63 -4.93 17.92
C VAL A 127 3.19 -4.81 17.40
N GLY A 128 2.68 -5.82 16.69
CA GLY A 128 1.31 -5.79 16.15
C GLY A 128 0.24 -5.81 17.25
N GLY A 129 0.45 -6.59 18.31
CA GLY A 129 -0.44 -6.63 19.47
C GLY A 129 -0.41 -5.34 20.29
N GLU A 130 0.78 -4.79 20.54
CA GLU A 130 0.97 -3.51 21.23
C GLU A 130 0.26 -2.36 20.50
N MET A 131 0.40 -2.32 19.17
CA MET A 131 -0.30 -1.36 18.31
C MET A 131 -1.82 -1.50 18.40
N ALA A 132 -2.35 -2.73 18.38
CA ALA A 132 -3.78 -2.98 18.50
C ALA A 132 -4.34 -2.50 19.86
N VAL A 133 -3.61 -2.75 20.95
CA VAL A 133 -3.97 -2.28 22.29
C VAL A 133 -3.97 -0.76 22.37
N ARG A 134 -2.91 -0.09 21.89
CA ARG A 134 -2.84 1.38 21.87
C ARG A 134 -4.01 2.02 21.11
N LEU A 135 -4.39 1.45 19.97
CA LEU A 135 -5.53 1.94 19.19
C LEU A 135 -6.87 1.72 19.89
N LYS A 136 -7.01 0.58 20.60
CA LYS A 136 -8.19 0.30 21.43
C LYS A 136 -8.31 1.29 22.59
N ASP A 137 -7.21 1.58 23.26
CA ASP A 137 -7.16 2.52 24.39
C ASP A 137 -7.49 3.96 23.96
N LEU A 138 -7.14 4.33 22.72
CA LEU A 138 -7.54 5.60 22.10
C LEU A 138 -9.01 5.65 21.66
N GLY A 139 -9.75 4.53 21.73
CA GLY A 139 -11.09 4.40 21.16
C GLY A 139 -11.10 4.48 19.62
N MET A 140 -9.95 4.27 18.99
CA MET A 140 -9.73 4.38 17.54
C MET A 140 -9.60 3.02 16.86
N SER A 141 -10.15 1.99 17.48
CA SER A 141 -10.38 0.68 16.87
C SER A 141 -11.75 0.15 17.29
N ILE A 142 -12.36 -0.63 16.40
CA ILE A 142 -13.61 -1.35 16.66
C ILE A 142 -13.42 -2.82 16.37
N GLN A 143 -14.24 -3.66 17.01
CA GLN A 143 -14.18 -5.14 16.99
C GLN A 143 -13.00 -5.68 17.80
N GLU A 144 -13.20 -6.84 18.45
CA GLU A 144 -12.13 -7.49 19.23
C GLU A 144 -11.20 -8.34 18.35
N ILE A 145 -11.73 -8.88 17.25
CA ILE A 145 -11.00 -9.75 16.33
C ILE A 145 -10.87 -9.04 15.00
N ASN A 146 -9.65 -9.02 14.48
CA ASN A 146 -9.29 -8.32 13.26
C ASN A 146 -9.78 -6.86 13.22
N PRO A 147 -9.38 -6.05 14.23
CA PRO A 147 -10.00 -4.76 14.48
C PRO A 147 -9.89 -3.83 13.28
N VAL A 148 -10.95 -3.05 13.03
CA VAL A 148 -10.95 -1.96 12.05
C VAL A 148 -10.56 -0.68 12.77
N ILE A 149 -9.59 0.04 12.21
CA ILE A 149 -8.94 1.18 12.86
C ILE A 149 -9.24 2.51 12.14
N ASP A 150 -9.06 3.62 12.84
CA ASP A 150 -8.98 4.93 12.18
C ASP A 150 -7.56 5.13 11.58
N PRO A 151 -7.43 5.45 10.29
CA PRO A 151 -6.14 5.52 9.62
C PRO A 151 -5.21 6.62 10.16
N GLU A 152 -5.74 7.74 10.64
CA GLU A 152 -4.92 8.82 11.19
C GLU A 152 -4.42 8.47 12.59
N ALA A 153 -5.26 7.84 13.41
CA ALA A 153 -4.82 7.26 14.68
C ALA A 153 -3.76 6.16 14.47
N GLY A 154 -3.90 5.34 13.44
CA GLY A 154 -2.91 4.34 13.04
C GLY A 154 -1.54 4.95 12.75
N LYS A 155 -1.50 6.03 11.94
CA LYS A 155 -0.25 6.76 11.65
C LYS A 155 0.37 7.33 12.92
N TYR A 156 -0.42 7.98 13.77
CA TYR A 156 0.03 8.55 15.04
C TYR A 156 0.66 7.48 15.95
N VAL A 157 -0.01 6.33 16.13
CA VAL A 157 0.51 5.24 16.97
C VAL A 157 1.82 4.70 16.42
N LEU A 158 1.94 4.52 15.10
CA LEU A 158 3.20 4.06 14.50
C LEU A 158 4.33 5.08 14.68
N ASP A 159 4.06 6.37 14.49
CA ASP A 159 5.03 7.45 14.69
C ASP A 159 5.54 7.49 16.14
N GLU A 160 4.65 7.36 17.12
CA GLU A 160 5.06 7.31 18.54
C GLU A 160 5.89 6.05 18.83
N MET A 161 5.46 4.89 18.35
CA MET A 161 6.18 3.63 18.59
C MET A 161 7.60 3.63 18.01
N VAL A 162 7.82 4.18 16.82
CA VAL A 162 9.18 4.27 16.24
C VAL A 162 10.05 5.31 16.98
N ARG A 163 9.44 6.41 17.45
CA ARG A 163 10.16 7.46 18.19
C ARG A 163 10.59 6.98 19.58
N GLU A 164 9.73 6.25 20.28
CA GLU A 164 9.99 5.71 21.62
C GLU A 164 11.24 4.82 21.67
N VAL A 165 11.49 4.04 20.61
CA VAL A 165 12.64 3.13 20.53
C VAL A 165 13.83 3.74 19.79
N GLY A 166 13.73 4.99 19.33
CA GLY A 166 14.84 5.74 18.76
C GLY A 166 15.19 5.41 17.30
N VAL A 167 14.26 4.84 16.51
CA VAL A 167 14.47 4.61 15.06
C VAL A 167 14.78 5.95 14.37
N LYS A 168 15.82 5.96 13.53
CA LYS A 168 16.17 7.13 12.71
C LYS A 168 15.29 7.16 11.46
N MET A 169 14.24 7.95 11.52
CA MET A 169 13.23 8.05 10.46
C MET A 169 13.64 8.99 9.33
N LEU A 170 13.45 8.56 8.08
CA LEU A 170 13.57 9.36 6.86
C LEU A 170 12.32 9.22 5.98
N PHE A 171 11.36 10.13 6.13
CA PHE A 171 10.20 10.25 5.24
C PHE A 171 10.55 10.94 3.91
N HIS A 172 9.66 10.83 2.93
CA HIS A 172 9.81 11.44 1.60
C HIS A 172 11.09 11.03 0.86
N ALA A 173 11.58 9.81 1.13
CA ALA A 173 12.77 9.25 0.55
C ALA A 173 12.49 7.89 -0.06
N LEU A 174 12.78 7.73 -1.35
CA LEU A 174 12.58 6.49 -2.09
C LEU A 174 13.90 5.73 -2.21
N GLY A 175 13.92 4.43 -1.92
CA GLY A 175 15.05 3.56 -2.29
C GLY A 175 15.10 3.38 -3.80
N THR A 176 16.22 3.74 -4.43
CA THR A 176 16.37 3.82 -5.90
C THR A 176 17.56 3.02 -6.45
N GLY A 177 18.27 2.29 -5.59
CA GLY A 177 19.35 1.41 -6.01
C GLY A 177 20.00 0.72 -4.83
N VAL A 178 20.65 -0.41 -5.08
CA VAL A 178 21.44 -1.12 -4.07
C VAL A 178 22.92 -0.84 -4.25
N ILE A 179 23.65 -0.89 -3.14
CA ILE A 179 25.10 -0.84 -3.11
C ILE A 179 25.57 -2.26 -2.84
N MET A 180 26.28 -2.86 -3.79
CA MET A 180 26.70 -4.27 -3.73
C MET A 180 28.21 -4.38 -3.63
N ASP A 181 28.68 -5.37 -2.87
CA ASP A 181 30.04 -5.89 -2.92
C ASP A 181 29.95 -7.40 -3.22
N GLY A 182 30.22 -7.79 -4.47
CA GLY A 182 29.91 -9.14 -4.95
C GLY A 182 28.41 -9.46 -4.79
N ASN A 183 28.11 -10.48 -3.99
CA ASN A 183 26.75 -10.91 -3.65
C ASN A 183 26.24 -10.38 -2.29
N ILE A 184 26.93 -9.40 -1.70
CA ILE A 184 26.58 -8.83 -0.41
C ILE A 184 25.99 -7.44 -0.61
N VAL A 185 24.77 -7.23 -0.10
CA VAL A 185 24.17 -5.89 -0.01
C VAL A 185 24.88 -5.10 1.09
N LYS A 186 25.45 -3.95 0.74
CA LYS A 186 26.19 -3.05 1.63
C LYS A 186 25.42 -1.77 1.99
N GLY A 187 24.29 -1.52 1.35
CA GLY A 187 23.52 -0.31 1.54
C GLY A 187 22.55 -0.04 0.41
N VAL A 188 21.87 1.10 0.48
CA VAL A 188 20.84 1.52 -0.48
C VAL A 188 21.06 2.99 -0.85
N PHE A 189 20.93 3.29 -2.13
CA PHE A 189 20.78 4.64 -2.62
C PHE A 189 19.34 5.11 -2.40
N ILE A 190 19.18 6.31 -1.86
CA ILE A 190 17.88 6.94 -1.67
C ILE A 190 17.80 8.24 -2.47
N GLU A 191 16.60 8.58 -2.94
CA GLU A 191 16.31 9.88 -3.55
C GLU A 191 15.20 10.60 -2.79
N SER A 192 15.45 11.88 -2.51
CA SER A 192 14.50 12.81 -1.90
C SER A 192 14.61 14.18 -2.59
N LYS A 193 13.83 15.17 -2.11
CA LYS A 193 13.96 16.56 -2.59
C LYS A 193 15.33 17.17 -2.32
N SER A 194 16.10 16.64 -1.36
CA SER A 194 17.47 17.06 -1.08
C SER A 194 18.48 16.48 -2.09
N GLY A 195 18.05 15.57 -2.97
CA GLY A 195 18.89 14.87 -3.91
C GLY A 195 19.16 13.42 -3.53
N ARG A 196 20.14 12.83 -4.21
CA ARG A 196 20.52 11.43 -4.05
C ARG A 196 21.58 11.27 -2.97
N HIS A 197 21.36 10.33 -2.06
CA HIS A 197 22.29 9.96 -1.01
C HIS A 197 22.46 8.43 -0.95
N ALA A 198 23.52 7.97 -0.29
CA ALA A 198 23.74 6.58 0.07
C ALA A 198 23.55 6.40 1.57
N ILE A 199 22.96 5.28 1.99
CA ILE A 199 23.03 4.81 3.37
C ILE A 199 23.68 3.44 3.35
N LEU A 200 24.80 3.30 4.05
CA LEU A 200 25.49 2.02 4.20
C LEU A 200 24.93 1.27 5.40
N ALA A 201 24.84 -0.05 5.31
CA ALA A 201 24.28 -0.87 6.37
C ALA A 201 24.97 -2.24 6.46
N LYS A 202 24.96 -2.83 7.66
CA LYS A 202 25.37 -4.24 7.84
C LYS A 202 24.28 -5.19 7.37
N VAL A 203 23.02 -4.84 7.59
CA VAL A 203 21.83 -5.57 7.14
C VAL A 203 20.84 -4.59 6.50
N VAL A 204 20.30 -4.97 5.33
CA VAL A 204 19.20 -4.26 4.68
C VAL A 204 17.96 -5.15 4.71
N ILE A 205 16.83 -4.59 5.13
CA ILE A 205 15.53 -5.28 5.16
C ILE A 205 14.63 -4.63 4.11
N ASP A 206 14.27 -5.39 3.08
CA ASP A 206 13.32 -4.97 2.06
C ASP A 206 11.89 -5.07 2.58
N CYS A 207 11.25 -3.94 2.77
CA CYS A 207 9.86 -3.80 3.18
C CYS A 207 9.11 -2.84 2.25
N THR A 208 9.52 -2.70 0.97
CA THR A 208 8.90 -1.74 0.05
C THR A 208 7.47 -2.12 -0.34
N GLY A 209 7.07 -3.37 -0.06
CA GLY A 209 5.81 -3.98 -0.48
C GLY A 209 5.85 -4.57 -1.88
N ASP A 210 6.76 -4.07 -2.73
CA ASP A 210 6.89 -4.46 -4.14
C ASP A 210 8.18 -5.24 -4.46
N GLY A 211 8.98 -5.55 -3.43
CA GLY A 211 10.27 -6.24 -3.58
C GLY A 211 11.26 -5.43 -4.43
N ASP A 212 11.31 -4.11 -4.23
CA ASP A 212 12.13 -3.25 -5.08
C ASP A 212 13.63 -3.42 -4.78
N ILE A 213 14.00 -3.56 -3.50
CA ILE A 213 15.41 -3.70 -3.12
C ILE A 213 15.95 -5.07 -3.56
N LEU A 214 15.20 -6.15 -3.33
CA LEU A 214 15.60 -7.48 -3.80
C LEU A 214 15.70 -7.53 -5.33
N HIS A 215 14.77 -6.88 -6.03
CA HIS A 215 14.82 -6.81 -7.50
C HIS A 215 16.05 -6.06 -7.98
N MET A 216 16.36 -4.91 -7.36
CA MET A 216 17.54 -4.13 -7.70
C MET A 216 18.85 -4.84 -7.34
N ALA A 217 18.85 -5.73 -6.35
CA ALA A 217 19.97 -6.62 -6.02
C ALA A 217 20.22 -7.73 -7.04
N GLY A 218 19.29 -7.94 -7.98
CA GLY A 218 19.39 -8.97 -9.01
C GLY A 218 18.87 -10.34 -8.55
N GLU A 219 18.13 -10.40 -7.45
CA GLU A 219 17.49 -11.64 -7.01
C GLU A 219 16.35 -12.07 -7.94
N ASN A 220 16.12 -13.37 -7.99
CA ASN A 220 15.02 -13.96 -8.76
C ASN A 220 13.69 -13.73 -8.05
N TYR A 221 12.66 -13.51 -8.86
CA TYR A 221 11.30 -13.34 -8.38
C TYR A 221 10.29 -13.82 -9.41
N GLU A 222 9.09 -14.13 -8.93
CA GLU A 222 7.92 -14.38 -9.73
C GLU A 222 7.07 -13.11 -9.77
N MET A 223 6.64 -12.71 -10.98
CA MET A 223 5.69 -11.61 -11.12
C MET A 223 4.28 -12.14 -10.88
N MET A 224 3.58 -11.54 -9.93
CA MET A 224 2.19 -11.85 -9.64
C MET A 224 1.31 -10.64 -9.89
N ASN A 225 0.45 -10.76 -10.90
CA ASN A 225 -0.63 -9.81 -11.11
C ASN A 225 -1.74 -10.05 -10.09
N TYR A 226 -2.41 -8.97 -9.68
CA TYR A 226 -3.45 -9.05 -8.66
C TYR A 226 -4.52 -7.99 -8.87
N HIS A 227 -5.57 -8.00 -8.04
CA HIS A 227 -6.51 -6.90 -8.05
C HIS A 227 -5.91 -5.64 -7.43
N ILE A 228 -6.11 -4.51 -8.10
CA ILE A 228 -5.64 -3.20 -7.62
C ILE A 228 -6.86 -2.32 -7.41
N GLY A 229 -7.03 -1.87 -6.18
CA GLY A 229 -8.17 -1.06 -5.72
C GLY A 229 -7.84 0.39 -5.40
N LEU A 230 -8.88 1.20 -5.15
CA LEU A 230 -8.74 2.54 -4.57
C LEU A 230 -9.79 2.75 -3.48
N ASN A 231 -9.42 2.40 -2.25
CA ASN A 231 -10.30 2.54 -1.10
C ASN A 231 -10.62 4.02 -0.84
N HIS A 232 -11.78 4.26 -0.24
CA HIS A 232 -12.22 5.61 0.11
C HIS A 232 -13.14 5.57 1.33
N ARG A 233 -13.41 6.73 1.93
CA ARG A 233 -14.35 6.85 3.05
C ARG A 233 -15.50 7.78 2.72
N LEU A 234 -16.65 7.47 3.28
CA LEU A 234 -17.87 8.25 3.17
C LEU A 234 -18.18 8.91 4.50
N GLY A 235 -18.50 10.20 4.49
CA GLY A 235 -19.00 10.93 5.65
C GLY A 235 -20.53 11.03 5.66
N ASN A 236 -21.10 11.43 6.80
CA ASN A 236 -22.54 11.58 7.05
C ASN A 236 -23.37 10.29 6.86
N VAL A 237 -22.75 9.13 6.99
CA VAL A 237 -23.48 7.85 6.84
C VAL A 237 -24.48 7.59 7.98
N ASP A 238 -24.33 8.28 9.10
CA ASP A 238 -25.27 8.28 10.23
C ASP A 238 -26.53 9.12 9.99
N ARG A 239 -26.55 9.93 8.92
CA ARG A 239 -27.69 10.78 8.54
C ARG A 239 -28.56 10.18 7.44
N VAL A 240 -28.19 9.00 6.95
CA VAL A 240 -28.97 8.29 5.93
C VAL A 240 -30.33 7.88 6.49
N ASP A 241 -31.41 8.19 5.76
CA ASP A 241 -32.74 7.69 6.05
C ASP A 241 -32.85 6.23 5.60
N ARG A 242 -32.67 5.31 6.54
CA ARG A 242 -32.70 3.86 6.31
C ARG A 242 -34.08 3.32 5.93
N SER A 243 -35.14 4.13 5.99
CA SER A 243 -36.46 3.74 5.48
C SER A 243 -36.51 3.78 3.95
N MET A 244 -35.61 4.53 3.30
CA MET A 244 -35.51 4.63 1.86
C MET A 244 -34.60 3.52 1.29
N PRO A 245 -34.99 2.88 0.16
CA PRO A 245 -34.22 1.79 -0.41
C PRO A 245 -32.95 2.30 -1.12
N LEU A 246 -31.81 1.64 -0.86
CA LEU A 246 -30.59 1.86 -1.63
C LEU A 246 -30.71 1.17 -3.01
N PRO A 247 -30.43 1.88 -4.13
CA PRO A 247 -30.40 1.26 -5.46
C PRO A 247 -29.43 0.08 -5.52
N LYS A 248 -29.83 -0.98 -6.24
CA LYS A 248 -29.01 -2.17 -6.44
C LYS A 248 -27.65 -1.80 -7.03
N GLY A 249 -26.58 -2.33 -6.42
CA GLY A 249 -25.20 -2.08 -6.85
C GLY A 249 -24.55 -0.84 -6.23
N LEU A 250 -25.27 -0.06 -5.42
CA LEU A 250 -24.68 0.96 -4.56
C LEU A 250 -24.46 0.40 -3.15
N GLY A 251 -23.48 0.96 -2.44
CA GLY A 251 -23.16 0.60 -1.06
C GLY A 251 -22.67 1.83 -0.31
N ILE A 252 -22.89 1.86 1.00
CA ILE A 252 -22.39 2.92 1.89
C ILE A 252 -21.16 2.47 2.71
N GLY A 253 -20.52 1.37 2.33
CA GLY A 253 -19.34 0.84 3.00
C GLY A 253 -19.60 0.16 4.34
N SER A 254 -18.52 -0.08 5.08
CA SER A 254 -18.49 -0.72 6.40
C SER A 254 -18.11 0.30 7.49
N PRO A 255 -18.54 0.10 8.75
CA PRO A 255 -18.23 1.01 9.84
C PRO A 255 -16.73 1.20 10.09
N THR A 256 -16.38 2.39 10.55
CA THR A 256 -15.08 2.72 11.15
C THR A 256 -15.29 3.14 12.61
N PRO A 257 -14.22 3.38 13.40
CA PRO A 257 -14.37 3.92 14.76
C PRO A 257 -15.09 5.27 14.81
N LEU A 258 -15.09 6.04 13.72
CA LEU A 258 -15.83 7.29 13.61
C LEU A 258 -17.28 7.00 13.22
N LYS A 259 -18.22 7.31 14.12
CA LYS A 259 -19.65 6.98 13.98
C LYS A 259 -20.29 7.42 12.65
N SER A 260 -19.92 8.59 12.14
CA SER A 260 -20.46 9.18 10.92
C SER A 260 -19.63 8.85 9.67
N VAL A 261 -18.70 7.90 9.75
CA VAL A 261 -17.77 7.55 8.66
C VAL A 261 -17.76 6.05 8.40
N ASN A 262 -17.99 5.68 7.15
CA ASN A 262 -17.78 4.31 6.68
C ASN A 262 -16.60 4.25 5.71
N TRP A 263 -15.92 3.10 5.72
CA TRP A 263 -14.89 2.71 4.78
C TRP A 263 -15.47 1.89 3.64
N VAL A 264 -15.09 2.21 2.41
CA VAL A 264 -15.49 1.48 1.20
C VAL A 264 -14.28 0.75 0.64
N ASN A 265 -14.34 -0.58 0.65
CA ASN A 265 -13.35 -1.44 0.02
C ASN A 265 -13.63 -1.55 -1.49
N MET A 266 -12.86 -0.81 -2.29
CA MET A 266 -12.96 -0.89 -3.75
C MET A 266 -11.96 -1.93 -4.25
N ARG A 267 -12.42 -3.12 -4.60
CA ARG A 267 -11.55 -4.23 -5.04
C ARG A 267 -10.81 -3.95 -6.36
N GLY A 268 -11.44 -3.20 -7.27
CA GLY A 268 -10.91 -2.91 -8.61
C GLY A 268 -10.88 -4.13 -9.53
N LEU A 269 -10.23 -3.99 -10.70
CA LEU A 269 -10.04 -5.04 -11.69
C LEU A 269 -9.01 -6.08 -11.21
N ASP A 270 -9.24 -7.36 -11.51
CA ASP A 270 -8.28 -8.46 -11.30
C ASP A 270 -7.17 -8.45 -12.38
N ASP A 271 -6.11 -9.25 -12.18
CA ASP A 271 -5.00 -9.45 -13.13
C ASP A 271 -4.29 -8.16 -13.59
N GLN A 272 -3.99 -7.27 -12.65
CA GLN A 272 -3.29 -6.01 -12.92
C GLN A 272 -1.82 -6.09 -12.49
N ASN A 273 -0.92 -5.53 -13.29
CA ASN A 273 0.50 -5.45 -12.97
C ASN A 273 0.79 -4.27 -12.03
N GLY A 274 1.19 -4.59 -10.80
CA GLY A 274 1.45 -3.61 -9.73
C GLY A 274 2.68 -2.71 -9.93
N VAL A 275 3.54 -2.98 -10.91
CA VAL A 275 4.76 -2.19 -11.18
C VAL A 275 4.74 -1.49 -12.54
N ASP A 276 3.68 -1.70 -13.34
CA ASP A 276 3.52 -1.02 -14.62
C ASP A 276 2.93 0.38 -14.44
N ILE A 277 3.75 1.40 -14.72
CA ILE A 277 3.39 2.81 -14.50
C ILE A 277 2.19 3.28 -15.33
N GLN A 278 1.98 2.72 -16.53
CA GLN A 278 0.84 3.08 -17.40
C GLN A 278 -0.45 2.53 -16.82
N THR A 279 -0.45 1.26 -16.41
CA THR A 279 -1.55 0.60 -15.71
C THR A 279 -1.90 1.37 -14.44
N LEU A 280 -0.93 1.63 -13.55
CA LEU A 280 -1.21 2.36 -12.31
C LEU A 280 -1.77 3.77 -12.56
N SER A 281 -1.22 4.51 -13.54
CA SER A 281 -1.70 5.86 -13.86
C SER A 281 -3.14 5.84 -14.37
N LYS A 282 -3.46 4.89 -15.24
CA LYS A 282 -4.81 4.69 -15.76
C LYS A 282 -5.80 4.32 -14.67
N LEU A 283 -5.50 3.28 -13.88
CA LEU A 283 -6.37 2.83 -12.78
C LEU A 283 -6.63 3.96 -11.78
N GLN A 284 -5.61 4.75 -11.45
CA GLN A 284 -5.75 5.89 -10.53
C GLN A 284 -6.77 6.93 -11.03
N MET A 285 -6.77 7.24 -12.32
CA MET A 285 -7.71 8.21 -12.92
C MET A 285 -9.11 7.62 -13.03
N ASP A 286 -9.22 6.40 -13.53
CA ASP A 286 -10.50 5.72 -13.76
C ASP A 286 -11.25 5.51 -12.45
N TYR A 287 -10.58 5.01 -11.42
CA TYR A 287 -11.21 4.76 -10.13
C TYR A 287 -11.63 6.05 -9.43
N ARG A 288 -10.88 7.15 -9.56
CA ARG A 288 -11.34 8.44 -9.03
C ARG A 288 -12.64 8.90 -9.70
N LYS A 289 -12.74 8.72 -11.02
CA LYS A 289 -13.96 9.01 -11.77
C LYS A 289 -15.11 8.11 -11.31
N GLU A 290 -14.89 6.80 -11.22
CA GLU A 290 -15.90 5.82 -10.76
C GLU A 290 -16.43 6.13 -9.35
N ILE A 291 -15.53 6.48 -8.43
CA ILE A 291 -15.90 6.90 -7.07
C ILE A 291 -16.82 8.11 -7.15
N TRP A 292 -16.43 9.19 -7.84
CA TRP A 292 -17.27 10.39 -7.93
C TRP A 292 -18.63 10.14 -8.59
N GLU A 293 -18.68 9.33 -9.65
CA GLU A 293 -19.93 8.94 -10.29
C GLU A 293 -20.83 8.16 -9.33
N THR A 294 -20.24 7.30 -8.50
CA THR A 294 -20.96 6.55 -7.45
C THR A 294 -21.49 7.49 -6.36
N ILE A 295 -20.70 8.46 -5.92
CA ILE A 295 -21.10 9.47 -4.93
C ILE A 295 -22.24 10.33 -5.45
N TRP A 296 -22.21 10.76 -6.71
CA TRP A 296 -23.31 11.52 -7.30
C TRP A 296 -24.59 10.69 -7.40
N LYS A 297 -24.50 9.39 -7.71
CA LYS A 297 -25.69 8.51 -7.70
C LYS A 297 -26.25 8.37 -6.28
N LEU A 298 -25.39 8.17 -5.28
CA LEU A 298 -25.80 8.12 -3.87
C LEU A 298 -26.52 9.40 -3.46
N ARG A 299 -25.92 10.57 -3.72
CA ARG A 299 -26.52 11.87 -3.32
C ARG A 299 -27.81 12.23 -4.07
N ASN A 300 -28.06 11.64 -5.23
CA ASN A 300 -29.32 11.79 -5.96
C ASN A 300 -30.35 10.71 -5.59
N THR A 301 -30.04 9.85 -4.62
CA THR A 301 -30.97 8.85 -4.08
C THR A 301 -31.68 9.44 -2.86
N PRO A 302 -33.03 9.41 -2.82
CA PRO A 302 -33.79 9.87 -1.66
C PRO A 302 -33.32 9.22 -0.35
N GLY A 303 -33.02 10.03 0.66
CA GLY A 303 -32.51 9.58 1.97
C GLY A 303 -30.99 9.47 2.08
N TYR A 304 -30.23 9.78 1.02
CA TYR A 304 -28.76 9.70 0.95
C TYR A 304 -28.09 11.02 0.53
N GLU A 305 -28.83 12.11 0.48
CA GLU A 305 -28.42 13.42 -0.07
C GLU A 305 -27.22 14.04 0.65
N GLU A 306 -27.13 13.79 1.96
CA GLU A 306 -26.10 14.32 2.83
C GLU A 306 -24.79 13.52 2.83
N VAL A 307 -24.77 12.33 2.24
CA VAL A 307 -23.55 11.51 2.14
C VAL A 307 -22.53 12.24 1.26
N PHE A 308 -21.27 12.27 1.68
CA PHE A 308 -20.20 12.86 0.89
C PHE A 308 -18.94 11.97 0.89
N LEU A 309 -18.12 12.14 -0.15
CA LEU A 309 -16.79 11.56 -0.20
C LEU A 309 -15.89 12.30 0.79
N LEU A 310 -15.48 11.64 1.87
CA LEU A 310 -14.59 12.21 2.87
C LEU A 310 -13.17 12.31 2.31
N ASP A 311 -12.64 11.19 1.83
CA ASP A 311 -11.33 11.08 1.20
C ASP A 311 -11.21 9.81 0.37
N THR A 312 -10.17 9.77 -0.47
CA THR A 312 -9.68 8.56 -1.13
C THR A 312 -8.32 8.19 -0.55
N ALA A 313 -7.96 6.92 -0.59
CA ALA A 313 -6.63 6.45 -0.24
C ALA A 313 -5.53 7.26 -0.95
N SER A 314 -4.42 7.47 -0.25
CA SER A 314 -3.29 8.28 -0.75
C SER A 314 -2.55 7.62 -1.92
N HIS A 315 -2.73 6.31 -2.10
CA HIS A 315 -2.21 5.55 -3.23
C HIS A 315 -3.10 4.34 -3.55
N LEU A 316 -2.89 3.77 -4.73
CA LEU A 316 -3.54 2.53 -5.16
C LEU A 316 -3.19 1.35 -4.26
N GLY A 317 -4.15 0.43 -4.16
CA GLY A 317 -4.09 -0.79 -3.37
C GLY A 317 -3.29 -1.91 -4.05
N VAL A 318 -2.01 -1.69 -4.38
CA VAL A 318 -1.14 -2.75 -4.95
C VAL A 318 -0.77 -3.74 -3.85
N ARG A 319 -1.42 -4.91 -3.83
CA ARG A 319 -1.24 -5.89 -2.75
C ARG A 319 -0.15 -6.91 -3.01
N MET A 320 0.14 -7.20 -4.28
CA MET A 320 1.20 -8.11 -4.72
C MET A 320 1.76 -7.61 -6.04
N SER A 321 3.07 -7.83 -6.23
CA SER A 321 3.78 -7.57 -7.47
C SER A 321 4.93 -8.56 -7.66
N ARG A 322 6.12 -8.30 -7.10
CA ARG A 322 7.26 -9.22 -7.15
C ARG A 322 7.29 -10.10 -5.91
N ILE A 323 7.16 -11.40 -6.10
CA ILE A 323 7.26 -12.40 -5.04
C ILE A 323 8.64 -13.04 -5.12
N LEU A 324 9.43 -12.91 -4.05
CA LEU A 324 10.76 -13.51 -3.96
C LEU A 324 10.70 -15.01 -4.28
N ASP A 325 11.61 -15.47 -5.14
CA ASP A 325 11.79 -16.90 -5.41
C ASP A 325 12.59 -17.54 -4.27
N GLY A 326 11.92 -17.75 -3.14
CA GLY A 326 12.52 -18.30 -1.93
C GLY A 326 12.87 -19.78 -2.05
N GLU A 327 13.63 -20.30 -1.08
CA GLU A 327 14.03 -21.71 -1.02
C GLU A 327 12.83 -22.68 -0.94
N TYR A 328 11.72 -22.22 -0.36
CA TYR A 328 10.48 -22.97 -0.23
C TYR A 328 9.27 -22.09 -0.48
N LYS A 329 8.36 -22.54 -1.35
CA LYS A 329 7.07 -21.89 -1.60
C LYS A 329 5.97 -22.62 -0.81
N LEU A 330 5.37 -21.94 0.15
CA LEU A 330 4.22 -22.47 0.90
C LEU A 330 3.06 -22.77 -0.05
N THR A 331 2.52 -23.97 0.05
CA THR A 331 1.39 -24.43 -0.76
C THR A 331 0.08 -24.39 0.04
N LEU A 332 -1.05 -24.47 -0.67
CA LEU A 332 -2.34 -24.68 -0.01
C LEU A 332 -2.35 -25.98 0.80
N GLU A 333 -1.74 -27.05 0.27
CA GLU A 333 -1.59 -28.33 0.98
C GLU A 333 -0.86 -28.16 2.32
N ASP A 334 0.24 -27.40 2.35
CA ASP A 334 0.99 -27.13 3.57
C ASP A 334 0.12 -26.43 4.62
N THR A 335 -0.71 -25.48 4.18
CA THR A 335 -1.64 -24.76 5.06
C THR A 335 -2.71 -25.70 5.62
N MET A 336 -3.29 -26.53 4.76
CA MET A 336 -4.40 -27.43 5.12
C MET A 336 -3.96 -28.62 5.97
N THR A 337 -2.71 -29.05 5.83
CA THR A 337 -2.11 -30.12 6.63
C THR A 337 -1.41 -29.60 7.89
N TYR A 338 -1.46 -28.29 8.15
CA TYR A 338 -0.75 -27.64 9.26
C TYR A 338 0.74 -27.98 9.28
N ARG A 339 1.37 -27.97 8.11
CA ARG A 339 2.81 -28.23 7.98
C ARG A 339 3.59 -27.22 8.82
N SER A 340 4.60 -27.73 9.53
CA SER A 340 5.50 -26.95 10.36
C SER A 340 6.94 -27.25 9.96
N PHE A 341 7.85 -26.31 10.26
CA PHE A 341 9.27 -26.37 9.95
C PHE A 341 10.06 -26.12 11.25
N ASP A 342 11.29 -26.62 11.33
CA ASP A 342 12.10 -26.55 12.56
C ASP A 342 12.53 -25.10 12.91
N ASP A 343 12.52 -24.21 11.93
CA ASP A 343 12.94 -22.80 12.00
C ASP A 343 11.77 -21.81 12.08
N VAL A 344 10.56 -22.28 12.42
CA VAL A 344 9.39 -21.41 12.57
C VAL A 344 9.60 -20.39 13.68
N ILE A 345 9.63 -19.11 13.32
CA ILE A 345 9.76 -17.97 14.24
C ILE A 345 8.46 -17.18 14.45
N GLY A 346 7.36 -17.56 13.78
CA GLY A 346 6.09 -16.85 13.87
C GLY A 346 4.91 -17.67 13.35
N ILE A 347 3.71 -17.33 13.84
CA ILE A 347 2.45 -17.91 13.41
C ILE A 347 1.56 -16.78 12.92
N SER A 348 0.94 -16.95 11.75
CA SER A 348 -0.07 -16.04 11.21
C SER A 348 -1.41 -16.75 11.13
N GLY A 349 -2.50 -16.03 11.36
CA GLY A 349 -3.84 -16.53 11.08
C GLY A 349 -4.13 -16.58 9.58
N ALA A 350 -4.73 -17.66 9.09
CA ALA A 350 -5.37 -17.67 7.78
C ALA A 350 -6.76 -17.00 7.90
N TRP A 351 -7.11 -16.13 6.96
CA TRP A 351 -8.40 -15.42 6.93
C TRP A 351 -9.16 -15.60 5.61
N THR A 352 -8.52 -16.21 4.62
CA THR A 352 -9.09 -16.39 3.28
C THR A 352 -9.78 -17.74 3.21
N THR A 353 -11.08 -17.75 2.89
CA THR A 353 -11.76 -18.99 2.52
C THR A 353 -11.19 -19.49 1.18
N MET A 354 -10.70 -20.72 1.17
CA MET A 354 -10.12 -21.33 -0.03
C MET A 354 -10.86 -22.61 -0.37
N MET A 355 -10.76 -23.05 -1.63
CA MET A 355 -11.26 -24.36 -2.03
C MET A 355 -10.15 -25.38 -1.88
N TYR A 356 -10.37 -26.40 -1.05
CA TYR A 356 -9.45 -27.51 -0.85
C TYR A 356 -10.21 -28.83 -0.96
N ASN A 357 -9.76 -29.72 -1.85
CA ASN A 357 -10.41 -31.00 -2.14
C ASN A 357 -11.94 -30.90 -2.37
N GLY A 358 -12.37 -29.84 -3.06
CA GLY A 358 -13.78 -29.61 -3.40
C GLY A 358 -14.63 -29.03 -2.27
N GLN A 359 -14.03 -28.69 -1.12
CA GLN A 359 -14.70 -28.05 0.01
C GLN A 359 -14.16 -26.65 0.26
N ALA A 360 -15.06 -25.73 0.65
CA ALA A 360 -14.66 -24.42 1.15
C ALA A 360 -14.13 -24.59 2.58
N VAL A 361 -12.90 -24.12 2.81
CA VAL A 361 -12.16 -24.22 4.07
C VAL A 361 -11.73 -22.86 4.57
#